data_AF-A0A1A8N6K9-F1
#
_entry.id   AF-A0A1A8N6K9-F1
#
_cell.length_a   1.000
_cell.length_b   1.000
_cell.length_c   1.000
_cell.angle_alpha   90.00
_cell.angle_beta   90.00
_cell.angle_gamma   90.00
#
_symmetry.space_group_name_H-M   'P 1'
#
loop_
_entity.id
_entity.type
_entity.pdbx_description
1 polymer ?
#
loop_
_entity_poly.entity_id
_entity_poly.type
_entity_poly.pdbx_seq_one_letter_code
_entity_poly.pdbx_strand_id
1 'polypeptide(L)'
;QLHVIIPHGSWSGHLPRCQMVDCGMPRSVKMADLVFGNHDNSTRLGATIHYVCKEDGVLLNSSFRCGHTGEWVDAEGETKLP
;
A
#
# COMPACT_ATOMS: atom_id res chain seq x y z
N GLN A 1 6.34 -19.88 -5.16
CA GLN A 1 7.80 -20.13 -5.01
C GLN A 1 7.99 -21.56 -4.53
N LEU A 2 8.60 -22.44 -5.33
CA LEU A 2 8.87 -23.84 -4.94
C LEU A 2 10.26 -23.94 -4.32
N HIS A 3 10.36 -24.60 -3.16
CA HIS A 3 11.64 -24.94 -2.53
C HIS A 3 12.22 -26.18 -3.23
N VAL A 4 13.46 -26.09 -3.69
CA VAL A 4 14.19 -27.23 -4.26
C VAL A 4 15.06 -27.85 -3.16
N ILE A 5 15.07 -29.17 -3.10
CA ILE A 5 15.95 -29.92 -2.21
C ILE A 5 17.23 -30.24 -3.00
N ILE A 6 18.38 -29.79 -2.51
CA ILE A 6 19.67 -30.16 -3.11
C ILE A 6 20.06 -31.59 -2.67
N PRO A 7 20.87 -32.33 -3.47
CA PRO A 7 21.10 -33.77 -3.29
C PRO A 7 21.67 -34.21 -1.94
N HIS A 8 22.13 -33.28 -1.10
CA HIS A 8 22.60 -33.52 0.26
C HIS A 8 21.54 -33.27 1.36
N GLY A 9 20.25 -33.15 1.00
CA GLY A 9 19.15 -32.99 1.96
C GLY A 9 19.08 -31.63 2.65
N SER A 10 19.81 -30.63 2.13
CA SER A 10 19.73 -29.24 2.61
C SER A 10 18.71 -28.46 1.79
N TRP A 11 17.95 -27.58 2.44
CA TRP A 11 17.07 -26.64 1.74
C TRP A 11 17.93 -25.60 1.03
N SER A 12 17.73 -25.40 -0.29
CA SER A 12 18.39 -24.31 -0.99
C SER A 12 17.65 -22.99 -0.70
N GLY A 13 18.13 -22.20 0.26
CA GLY A 13 17.68 -20.82 0.51
C GLY A 13 17.28 -20.51 1.95
N HIS A 14 17.27 -19.22 2.28
CA HIS A 14 16.71 -18.73 3.54
C HIS A 14 15.17 -18.82 3.50
N LEU A 15 14.56 -19.29 4.59
CA LEU A 15 13.11 -19.29 4.76
C LEU A 15 12.55 -17.87 4.56
N PRO A 16 11.51 -17.66 3.73
CA PRO A 16 10.87 -16.37 3.64
C PRO A 16 10.25 -16.02 4.99
N ARG A 17 10.54 -14.82 5.49
CA ARG A 17 9.91 -14.31 6.72
C ARG A 17 8.60 -13.64 6.35
N CYS A 18 7.54 -13.91 7.10
CA CYS A 18 6.30 -13.14 6.99
C CYS A 18 6.56 -11.69 7.42
N GLN A 19 6.64 -10.79 6.44
CA GLN A 19 6.73 -9.36 6.67
C GLN A 19 5.34 -8.74 6.45
N MET A 20 4.99 -7.78 7.30
CA MET A 20 3.78 -7.00 7.10
C MET A 20 3.89 -6.26 5.76
N VAL A 21 2.81 -6.30 4.99
CA VAL A 21 2.75 -5.60 3.69
C VAL A 21 2.88 -4.10 3.93
N ASP A 22 3.70 -3.48 3.10
CA ASP A 22 3.92 -2.04 3.07
C ASP A 22 3.64 -1.56 1.65
N CYS A 23 2.64 -0.70 1.49
CA CYS A 23 2.28 -0.13 0.19
C CYS A 23 3.21 1.01 -0.23
N GLY A 24 4.11 1.43 0.65
CA GLY A 24 5.00 2.56 0.44
C GLY A 24 4.25 3.88 0.30
N MET A 25 5.00 4.90 -0.11
CA MET A 25 4.46 6.25 -0.28
C MET A 25 3.45 6.26 -1.45
N PRO A 26 2.23 6.80 -1.25
CA PRO A 26 1.24 6.93 -2.32
C PRO A 26 1.73 7.83 -3.44
N ARG A 27 1.19 7.63 -4.64
CA ARG A 27 1.50 8.45 -5.81
C ARG A 27 0.90 9.85 -5.65
N SER A 28 1.66 10.90 -5.92
CA SER A 28 1.14 12.27 -5.88
C SER A 28 0.15 12.52 -7.03
N VAL A 29 -0.99 13.13 -6.72
CA VAL A 29 -1.98 13.59 -7.70
C VAL A 29 -1.78 15.09 -7.95
N LYS A 30 -1.86 15.54 -9.20
CA LYS A 30 -1.74 16.98 -9.52
C LYS A 30 -2.92 17.72 -8.91
N MET A 31 -2.67 18.92 -8.39
CA MET A 31 -3.71 19.78 -7.78
C MET A 31 -4.40 19.15 -6.57
N ALA A 32 -3.83 18.10 -5.97
CA ALA A 32 -4.31 17.54 -4.72
C ALA A 32 -3.17 17.37 -3.71
N ASP A 33 -3.50 17.52 -2.43
CA ASP A 33 -2.64 17.19 -1.30
C ASP A 33 -3.01 15.81 -0.76
N LEU A 34 -2.00 15.09 -0.29
CA LEU A 34 -2.14 13.77 0.32
C LEU A 34 -2.23 13.91 1.83
N VAL A 35 -3.28 13.34 2.43
CA VAL A 35 -3.50 13.34 3.88
C VAL A 35 -3.54 11.90 4.38
N PHE A 36 -2.73 11.59 5.38
CA PHE A 36 -2.75 10.29 6.06
C PHE A 36 -3.87 10.25 7.09
N GLY A 37 -4.59 9.13 7.16
CA GLY A 37 -5.65 8.90 8.15
C GLY A 37 -5.13 8.63 9.57
N ASN A 38 -3.84 8.30 9.72
CA ASN A 38 -3.17 8.08 11.00
C ASN A 38 -2.07 9.12 11.24
N HIS A 39 -1.82 9.44 12.52
CA HIS A 39 -0.76 10.39 12.93
C HIS A 39 0.66 9.95 12.57
N ASP A 40 0.90 8.64 12.42
CA ASP A 40 2.23 8.07 12.20
C ASP A 40 2.65 8.03 10.72
N ASN A 41 1.83 8.54 9.80
CA ASN A 41 2.02 8.41 8.34
C ASN A 41 2.33 6.97 7.89
N SER A 42 1.67 6.00 8.53
CA SER A 42 1.87 4.58 8.23
C SER A 42 1.44 4.24 6.80
N THR A 43 2.24 3.43 6.13
CA THR A 43 1.98 2.88 4.79
C THR A 43 1.74 1.38 4.82
N ARG A 44 1.61 0.81 6.02
CA ARG A 44 1.44 -0.63 6.25
C ARG A 44 0.02 -1.07 5.98
N LEU A 45 -0.16 -2.38 5.81
CA LEU A 45 -1.45 -3.03 5.58
C LEU A 45 -2.57 -2.45 6.46
N GLY A 46 -3.64 -1.98 5.81
CA GLY A 46 -4.79 -1.38 6.49
C GLY A 46 -4.67 0.11 6.81
N ALA A 47 -3.53 0.75 6.57
CA ALA A 47 -3.40 2.20 6.63
C ALA A 47 -4.31 2.88 5.59
N THR A 48 -4.75 4.10 5.88
CA THR A 48 -5.69 4.86 5.05
C THR A 48 -5.12 6.21 4.68
N ILE A 49 -5.42 6.69 3.47
CA ILE A 49 -5.05 8.01 2.96
C ILE A 49 -6.25 8.66 2.25
N HIS A 50 -6.19 9.98 2.09
CA HIS A 50 -7.17 10.79 1.38
C HIS A 50 -6.47 11.80 0.46
N TYR A 51 -7.04 12.04 -0.71
CA TYR A 51 -6.63 13.15 -1.59
C TYR A 51 -7.56 14.35 -1.41
N VAL A 52 -6.98 15.54 -1.27
CA VAL A 52 -7.70 16.79 -1.01
C VAL A 52 -7.37 17.79 -2.10
N CYS A 53 -8.36 18.33 -2.81
CA CYS A 53 -8.12 19.29 -3.88
C CYS A 53 -7.56 20.62 -3.35
N LYS A 54 -6.57 21.19 -4.05
CA LYS A 54 -5.90 22.44 -3.67
C LYS A 54 -6.72 23.70 -3.89
N GLU A 55 -7.52 23.73 -4.96
CA GLU A 55 -8.24 24.96 -5.34
C GLU A 55 -9.39 25.29 -4.40
N ASP A 56 -10.07 24.29 -3.83
CA ASP A 56 -11.25 24.51 -2.99
C ASP A 56 -11.17 23.85 -1.60
N GLY A 57 -10.07 23.15 -1.28
CA GLY A 57 -9.97 22.34 -0.05
C GLY A 57 -11.00 21.22 0.03
N VAL A 58 -11.70 20.95 -1.08
CA VAL A 58 -12.72 19.91 -1.17
C VAL A 58 -12.03 18.57 -1.07
N LEU A 59 -12.39 17.82 -0.04
CA LEU A 59 -12.03 16.40 0.07
C LEU A 59 -12.62 15.71 -1.15
N LEU A 60 -11.76 15.14 -2.01
CA LEU A 60 -12.29 14.15 -2.94
C LEU A 60 -12.83 13.00 -2.09
N ASN A 61 -13.96 12.45 -2.49
CA ASN A 61 -14.55 11.28 -1.86
C ASN A 61 -13.71 10.00 -2.09
N SER A 62 -12.42 10.14 -2.40
CA SER A 62 -11.49 9.07 -2.71
C SER A 62 -10.59 8.80 -1.50
N SER A 63 -11.07 7.89 -0.64
CA SER A 63 -10.25 7.29 0.41
C SER A 63 -9.59 6.03 -0.15
N PHE A 64 -8.31 5.85 0.14
CA PHE A 64 -7.58 4.64 -0.25
C PHE A 64 -7.04 3.94 0.99
N ARG A 65 -7.03 2.61 0.95
CA ARG A 65 -6.48 1.74 1.98
C ARG A 65 -5.33 0.92 1.40
N CYS A 66 -4.28 0.73 2.20
CA CYS A 66 -3.21 -0.18 1.83
C CYS A 66 -3.72 -1.62 1.80
N GLY A 67 -3.73 -2.22 0.61
CA GLY A 67 -4.18 -3.57 0.33
C GLY A 67 -3.12 -4.64 0.60
N HIS A 68 -3.54 -5.90 0.57
CA HIS A 68 -2.66 -7.06 0.79
C HIS A 68 -1.64 -7.29 -0.35
N THR A 69 -1.86 -6.69 -1.51
CA THR A 69 -0.95 -6.74 -2.67
C THR A 69 0.20 -5.74 -2.56
N GLY A 70 0.16 -4.83 -1.57
CA GLY A 70 1.10 -3.69 -1.51
C GLY A 70 0.66 -2.50 -2.38
N GLU A 71 -0.61 -2.48 -2.78
CA GLU A 71 -1.19 -1.37 -3.56
C GLU A 71 -2.22 -0.61 -2.74
N TRP A 72 -2.30 0.69 -2.98
CA TRP A 72 -3.36 1.55 -2.45
C TRP A 72 -4.62 1.35 -3.28
N VAL A 73 -5.70 0.92 -2.63
CA VAL A 73 -6.99 0.63 -3.26
C VAL A 73 -8.11 1.43 -2.64
N ASP A 74 -9.09 1.87 -3.42
CA ASP A 74 -10.30 2.51 -2.92
C ASP A 74 -11.28 1.51 -2.28
N ALA A 75 -12.48 1.97 -1.95
CA ALA A 75 -13.53 1.13 -1.37
C ALA A 75 -14.05 0.04 -2.32
N GLU A 76 -13.92 0.25 -3.64
CA GLU A 76 -14.29 -0.70 -4.69
C GLU A 76 -13.15 -1.69 -5.00
N GLY A 77 -11.95 -1.43 -4.48
CA GLY A 77 -10.76 -2.24 -4.71
C GLY A 77 -9.97 -1.81 -5.94
N GLU A 78 -10.24 -0.65 -6.51
CA GLU A 78 -9.52 -0.10 -7.67
C GLU A 78 -8.30 0.71 -7.24
N THR A 79 -7.25 0.67 -8.06
CA THR A 79 -6.01 1.44 -7.84
C THR A 79 -5.99 2.75 -8.64
N LYS A 80 -7.15 3.17 -9.17
CA LYS A 80 -7.24 4.37 -10.01
C LYS A 80 -7.20 5.60 -9.12
N LEU A 81 -6.25 6.48 -9.42
CA LEU A 81 -6.19 7.78 -8.77
C LEU A 81 -7.26 8.70 -9.35
N PRO A 82 -7.78 9.62 -8.53
CA PRO A 82 -8.68 10.67 -9.00
C PRO A 82 -8.00 11.65 -9.97
#